data_AF-W1PFU9-F1
#
_entry.id   AF-W1PFU9-F1
#
_cell.length_a   1.000
_cell.length_b   1.000
_cell.length_c   1.000
_cell.angle_alpha   90.00
_cell.angle_beta   90.00
_cell.angle_gamma   90.00
#
_symmetry.space_group_name_H-M   'P 1'
#
loop_
_entity.id
_entity.type
_entity.pdbx_description
1 polymer ?
#
loop_
_entity_poly.entity_id
_entity_poly.type
_entity_poly.pdbx_seq_one_letter_code
_entity_poly.pdbx_strand_id
1 'polypeptide(L)'
;MGFHALDEKSLVRYIESTPSLSSLLGHRLHEGLSVKEVGDGNLNFVYIVVGDQGGSFVIKQALPYIRCIGESWPMTKERAYFEATTLMKHGQLCPEHVPEVYHFDRPMALIAMRYLKPPHIILRKGLVVGVEYPLLAEHMSTYMARTLFYTSLLYLSTTDHKSA
;
A
#
# COMPACT_ATOMS: atom_id res chain seq x y z
N MET A 1 -11.39 -4.15 18.83
CA MET A 1 -10.40 -5.23 19.05
C MET A 1 -8.99 -4.66 18.93
N GLY A 2 -8.01 -5.25 19.62
CA GLY A 2 -6.61 -4.83 19.54
C GLY A 2 -5.90 -5.33 18.28
N PHE A 3 -4.71 -4.82 18.04
CA PHE A 3 -3.82 -5.27 16.97
C PHE A 3 -3.57 -6.78 17.05
N HIS A 4 -3.55 -7.44 15.90
CA HIS A 4 -3.06 -8.80 15.72
C HIS A 4 -2.50 -8.95 14.30
N ALA A 5 -1.48 -9.79 14.13
CA ALA A 5 -0.93 -10.09 12.81
C ALA A 5 -1.95 -10.95 12.05
N LEU A 6 -2.28 -10.53 10.82
CA LEU A 6 -3.14 -11.30 9.93
C LEU A 6 -2.30 -12.30 9.14
N ASP A 7 -2.89 -13.46 8.90
CA ASP A 7 -2.48 -14.45 7.91
C ASP A 7 -3.54 -14.53 6.79
N GLU A 8 -3.35 -15.39 5.79
CA GLU A 8 -4.26 -15.50 4.65
C GLU A 8 -5.71 -15.85 5.07
N LYS A 9 -5.88 -16.67 6.11
CA LYS A 9 -7.22 -17.12 6.57
C LYS A 9 -7.93 -16.05 7.40
N SER A 10 -7.23 -15.43 8.34
CA SER A 10 -7.77 -14.36 9.18
C SER A 10 -8.01 -13.07 8.39
N LEU A 11 -7.24 -12.84 7.32
CA LEU A 11 -7.46 -11.71 6.42
C LEU A 11 -8.80 -11.82 5.67
N VAL A 12 -9.24 -13.03 5.27
CA VAL A 12 -10.58 -13.22 4.67
C VAL A 12 -11.67 -12.72 5.63
N ARG A 13 -11.61 -13.15 6.90
CA ARG A 13 -12.58 -12.71 7.92
C ARG A 13 -12.54 -11.20 8.16
N TYR A 14 -11.33 -10.62 8.19
CA TYR A 14 -11.15 -9.18 8.32
C TYR A 14 -11.84 -8.43 7.18
N ILE A 15 -11.63 -8.87 5.92
CA ILE A 15 -12.25 -8.29 4.73
C ILE A 15 -13.77 -8.37 4.79
N GLU A 16 -14.32 -9.53 5.15
CA GLU A 16 -15.78 -9.72 5.30
C GLU A 16 -16.39 -8.75 6.30
N SER A 17 -15.68 -8.50 7.41
CA SER A 17 -16.11 -7.54 8.44
C SER A 17 -15.87 -6.07 8.09
N THR A 18 -15.28 -5.78 6.92
CA THR A 18 -14.86 -4.43 6.52
C THR A 18 -15.57 -4.00 5.23
N PRO A 19 -16.70 -3.26 5.31
CA PRO A 19 -17.52 -2.89 4.15
C PRO A 19 -16.78 -2.15 3.02
N SER A 20 -15.81 -1.30 3.36
CA SER A 20 -14.96 -0.59 2.38
C SER A 20 -14.11 -1.53 1.51
N LEU A 21 -13.88 -2.77 1.97
CA LEU A 21 -13.09 -3.77 1.26
C LEU A 21 -13.97 -4.81 0.59
N SER A 22 -14.95 -5.36 1.31
CA SER A 22 -15.83 -6.40 0.78
C SER A 22 -16.61 -5.91 -0.44
N SER A 23 -17.06 -4.64 -0.44
CA SER A 23 -17.74 -4.03 -1.59
C SER A 23 -16.89 -3.98 -2.87
N LEU A 24 -15.56 -4.03 -2.78
CA LEU A 24 -14.65 -4.01 -3.93
C LEU A 24 -14.47 -5.39 -4.60
N LEU A 25 -14.94 -6.46 -3.95
CA LEU A 25 -14.67 -7.85 -4.36
C LEU A 25 -15.92 -8.60 -4.85
N GLY A 26 -17.10 -8.00 -4.72
CA GLY A 26 -18.38 -8.62 -5.09
C GLY A 26 -19.06 -9.37 -3.93
N HIS A 27 -20.02 -10.23 -4.25
CA HIS A 27 -20.94 -10.82 -3.25
C HIS A 27 -20.49 -12.17 -2.66
N ARG A 28 -19.50 -12.87 -3.26
CA ARG A 28 -19.05 -14.20 -2.82
C ARG A 28 -17.65 -14.16 -2.20
N LEU A 29 -17.58 -13.72 -0.95
CA LEU A 29 -16.32 -13.51 -0.26
C LEU A 29 -15.71 -14.82 0.29
N HIS A 30 -16.49 -15.66 0.96
CA HIS A 30 -15.94 -16.76 1.76
C HIS A 30 -15.35 -17.94 0.95
N GLU A 31 -15.88 -18.22 -0.25
CA GLU A 31 -15.42 -19.32 -1.12
C GLU A 31 -14.72 -18.82 -2.40
N GLY A 32 -14.89 -17.55 -2.75
CA GLY A 32 -14.42 -16.95 -4.00
C GLY A 32 -13.17 -16.08 -3.87
N LEU A 33 -12.65 -15.88 -2.65
CA LEU A 33 -11.46 -15.05 -2.41
C LEU A 33 -10.17 -15.85 -2.49
N SER A 34 -9.29 -15.42 -3.39
CA SER A 34 -7.88 -15.81 -3.37
C SER A 34 -7.08 -14.75 -2.61
N VAL A 35 -6.44 -15.17 -1.53
CA VAL A 35 -5.52 -14.33 -0.74
C VAL A 35 -4.14 -14.98 -0.80
N LYS A 36 -3.12 -14.20 -1.17
CA LYS A 36 -1.74 -14.69 -1.23
C LYS A 36 -0.78 -13.67 -0.65
N GLU A 37 0.04 -14.08 0.31
CA GLU A 37 1.16 -13.26 0.78
C GLU A 37 2.27 -13.24 -0.29
N VAL A 38 2.74 -12.05 -0.65
CA VAL A 38 3.72 -11.82 -1.73
C VAL A 38 4.81 -10.83 -1.35
N GLY A 39 4.89 -10.43 -0.09
CA GLY A 39 5.89 -9.47 0.36
C GLY A 39 7.30 -10.04 0.24
N ASP A 40 8.07 -9.49 -0.69
CA ASP A 40 9.51 -9.76 -0.86
C ASP A 40 10.37 -8.65 -0.21
N GLY A 41 9.74 -7.75 0.53
CA GLY A 41 10.36 -6.63 1.24
C GLY A 41 10.69 -6.92 2.70
N ASN A 42 11.45 -6.00 3.30
CA ASN A 42 12.09 -6.22 4.61
C ASN A 42 11.19 -6.01 5.83
N LEU A 43 10.09 -5.26 5.73
CA LEU A 43 9.42 -4.69 6.91
C LEU A 43 8.01 -5.22 7.20
N ASN A 44 7.21 -5.51 6.18
CA ASN A 44 5.76 -5.64 6.30
C ASN A 44 5.26 -6.90 5.58
N PHE A 45 4.07 -7.37 5.96
CA PHE A 45 3.33 -8.35 5.16
C PHE A 45 2.56 -7.65 4.06
N VAL A 46 2.51 -8.27 2.87
CA VAL A 46 1.79 -7.75 1.71
C VAL A 46 0.99 -8.89 1.11
N TYR A 47 -0.32 -8.74 1.03
CA TYR A 47 -1.24 -9.72 0.48
C TYR A 47 -1.87 -9.19 -0.80
N ILE A 48 -1.87 -10.00 -1.85
CA ILE A 48 -2.75 -9.78 -3.00
C ILE A 48 -4.07 -10.47 -2.70
N VAL A 49 -5.16 -9.72 -2.87
CA VAL A 49 -6.54 -10.20 -2.71
C VAL A 49 -7.23 -10.12 -4.06
N VAL A 50 -7.83 -11.22 -4.50
CA VAL A 50 -8.59 -11.32 -5.75
C VAL A 50 -9.93 -11.99 -5.45
N GLY A 51 -11.03 -11.31 -5.80
CA GLY A 51 -12.39 -11.85 -5.75
C GLY A 51 -12.79 -12.56 -7.04
N ASP A 52 -13.86 -13.34 -6.97
CA ASP A 52 -14.37 -14.19 -8.07
C ASP A 52 -14.85 -13.39 -9.29
N GLN A 53 -15.28 -12.15 -9.10
CA GLN A 53 -15.73 -11.26 -10.18
C GLN A 53 -14.64 -10.32 -10.71
N GLY A 54 -13.36 -10.59 -10.41
CA GLY A 54 -12.22 -9.84 -10.94
C GLY A 54 -11.86 -8.56 -10.18
N GLY A 55 -12.61 -8.23 -9.12
CA GLY A 55 -12.24 -7.24 -8.12
C GLY A 55 -10.95 -7.66 -7.40
N SER A 56 -10.06 -6.71 -7.13
CA SER A 56 -8.77 -7.02 -6.51
C SER A 56 -8.13 -5.81 -5.88
N PHE A 57 -7.41 -6.02 -4.78
CA PHE A 57 -6.60 -5.00 -4.13
C PHE A 57 -5.41 -5.64 -3.41
N VAL A 58 -4.53 -4.80 -2.86
CA VAL A 58 -3.42 -5.20 -2.01
C VAL A 58 -3.74 -4.79 -0.58
N ILE A 59 -3.46 -5.69 0.37
CA ILE A 59 -3.42 -5.39 1.80
C ILE A 59 -1.96 -5.33 2.23
N LYS A 60 -1.57 -4.29 2.94
CA LYS A 60 -0.25 -4.18 3.56
C LYS A 60 -0.41 -3.96 5.06
N GLN A 61 0.24 -4.81 5.86
CA GLN A 61 0.17 -4.74 7.32
C GLN A 61 1.55 -4.57 7.94
N ALA A 62 1.70 -3.57 8.81
CA ALA A 62 2.91 -3.37 9.59
C ALA A 62 2.88 -4.13 10.92
N LEU A 63 3.96 -4.85 11.21
CA LEU A 63 4.18 -5.58 12.47
C LEU A 63 4.94 -4.71 13.49
N PRO A 64 4.91 -5.01 14.79
CA PRO A 64 5.68 -4.27 15.81
C PRO A 64 7.20 -4.54 15.76
N TYR A 65 7.72 -5.10 14.66
CA TYR A 65 9.12 -5.41 14.42
C TYR A 65 9.46 -5.38 12.91
N ILE A 66 10.74 -5.50 12.57
CA ILE A 66 11.22 -5.61 11.18
C ILE A 66 11.10 -7.05 10.70
N ARG A 67 10.25 -7.31 9.68
CA ARG A 67 9.94 -8.66 9.18
C ARG A 67 11.17 -9.52 8.84
N CYS A 68 12.18 -8.99 8.16
CA CYS A 68 13.34 -9.79 7.73
C CYS A 68 14.30 -10.19 8.87
N ILE A 69 14.16 -9.58 10.04
CA ILE A 69 14.99 -9.86 11.22
C ILE A 69 14.18 -10.62 12.28
N GLY A 70 12.90 -10.26 12.43
CA GLY A 70 11.99 -10.82 13.43
C GLY A 70 11.89 -9.93 14.68
N GLU A 71 11.31 -10.49 15.74
CA GLU A 71 10.94 -9.78 16.97
C GLU A 71 12.11 -9.18 17.73
N SER A 72 13.34 -9.64 17.47
CA SER A 72 14.57 -9.11 18.05
C SER A 72 14.88 -7.67 17.62
N TRP A 73 14.22 -7.15 16.57
CA TRP A 73 14.35 -5.77 16.14
C TRP A 73 12.98 -5.05 16.15
N PRO A 74 12.59 -4.45 17.30
CA PRO A 74 11.34 -3.73 17.43
C PRO A 74 11.25 -2.54 16.48
N MET A 75 10.06 -2.31 15.94
CA MET A 75 9.77 -1.17 15.08
C MET A 75 8.29 -0.80 15.21
N THR A 76 7.99 0.47 15.48
CA THR A 76 6.61 0.91 15.68
C THR A 76 5.73 0.64 14.46
N LYS A 77 4.55 0.07 14.70
CA LYS A 77 3.52 -0.15 13.67
C LYS A 77 2.92 1.16 13.14
N GLU A 78 3.10 2.29 13.86
CA GLU A 78 2.63 3.62 13.44
C GLU A 78 3.24 4.07 12.11
N ARG A 79 4.30 3.43 11.61
CA ARG A 79 4.80 3.63 10.25
C ARG A 79 3.72 3.43 9.17
N ALA A 80 2.73 2.57 9.41
CA ALA A 80 1.60 2.39 8.50
C ALA A 80 0.72 3.65 8.41
N TYR A 81 0.60 4.45 9.49
CA TYR A 81 -0.12 5.71 9.47
C TYR A 81 0.58 6.75 8.58
N PHE A 82 1.90 6.88 8.70
CA PHE A 82 2.67 7.78 7.86
C PHE A 82 2.66 7.30 6.39
N GLU A 83 2.77 6.00 6.16
CA GLU A 83 2.67 5.44 4.80
C GLU A 83 1.30 5.74 4.17
N ALA A 84 0.19 5.50 4.87
CA ALA A 84 -1.14 5.82 4.36
C ALA A 84 -1.32 7.32 4.10
N THR A 85 -0.86 8.16 5.03
CA THR A 85 -0.93 9.62 4.92
C THR A 85 -0.16 10.11 3.69
N THR A 86 1.08 9.66 3.51
CA THR A 86 1.91 10.03 2.36
C THR A 86 1.35 9.47 1.05
N LEU A 87 0.86 8.23 1.01
CA LEU A 87 0.21 7.66 -0.18
C LEU A 87 -1.00 8.50 -0.61
N MET A 88 -1.87 8.85 0.33
CA MET A 88 -3.03 9.70 0.03
C MET A 88 -2.60 11.10 -0.42
N LYS A 89 -1.63 11.73 0.27
CA LYS A 89 -1.16 13.07 -0.10
C LYS A 89 -0.46 13.10 -1.45
N HIS A 90 0.47 12.17 -1.69
CA HIS A 90 1.16 12.08 -2.97
C HIS A 90 0.22 11.65 -4.09
N GLY A 91 -0.77 10.80 -3.81
CA GLY A 91 -1.83 10.44 -4.76
C GLY A 91 -2.72 11.61 -5.16
N GLN A 92 -2.98 12.56 -4.26
CA GLN A 92 -3.66 13.82 -4.63
C GLN A 92 -2.81 14.69 -5.56
N LEU A 93 -1.49 14.69 -5.37
CA LEU A 93 -0.57 15.52 -6.15
C LEU A 93 -0.19 14.87 -7.50
N CYS A 94 -0.14 13.54 -7.57
CA CYS A 94 0.28 12.78 -8.74
C CYS A 94 -0.47 11.44 -8.84
N PRO A 95 -1.79 11.46 -9.10
CA PRO A 95 -2.64 10.27 -9.08
C PRO A 95 -2.23 9.21 -10.11
N GLU A 96 -1.51 9.59 -11.16
CA GLU A 96 -1.05 8.70 -12.22
C GLU A 96 0.12 7.81 -11.78
N HIS A 97 0.81 8.16 -10.69
CA HIS A 97 2.06 7.53 -10.27
C HIS A 97 2.03 7.00 -8.83
N VAL A 98 0.87 7.01 -8.18
CA VAL A 98 0.68 6.49 -6.81
C VAL A 98 -0.58 5.61 -6.78
N PRO A 99 -0.52 4.41 -6.18
CA PRO A 99 -1.70 3.57 -6.04
C PRO A 99 -2.73 4.23 -5.11
N GLU A 100 -3.99 4.20 -5.53
CA GLU A 100 -5.11 4.68 -4.73
C GLU A 100 -5.24 3.88 -3.42
N VAL A 101 -5.47 4.58 -2.31
CA VAL A 101 -5.74 3.97 -1.00
C VAL A 101 -7.25 3.83 -0.82
N TYR A 102 -7.71 2.59 -0.60
CA TYR A 102 -9.13 2.29 -0.41
C TYR A 102 -9.54 2.30 1.06
N HIS A 103 -8.62 1.91 1.95
CA HIS A 103 -8.90 1.75 3.36
C HIS A 103 -7.64 1.90 4.19
N PHE A 104 -7.76 2.49 5.37
CA PHE A 104 -6.71 2.52 6.37
C PHE A 104 -7.29 2.23 7.76
N ASP A 105 -6.75 1.22 8.42
CA ASP A 105 -7.10 0.82 9.78
C ASP A 105 -5.88 1.01 10.69
N ARG A 106 -5.91 2.09 11.46
CA ARG A 106 -4.81 2.48 12.35
C ARG A 106 -4.60 1.48 13.51
N PRO A 107 -5.66 1.02 14.22
CA PRO A 107 -5.51 -0.07 15.20
C PRO A 107 -4.81 -1.32 14.64
N MET A 108 -5.16 -1.74 13.42
CA MET A 108 -4.56 -2.91 12.76
C MET A 108 -3.24 -2.62 12.03
N ALA A 109 -2.85 -1.34 11.93
CA ALA A 109 -1.71 -0.87 11.13
C ALA A 109 -1.74 -1.41 9.69
N LEU A 110 -2.92 -1.34 9.09
CA LEU A 110 -3.26 -1.99 7.83
C LEU A 110 -3.72 -0.96 6.80
N ILE A 111 -3.18 -1.08 5.59
CA ILE A 111 -3.55 -0.27 4.42
C ILE A 111 -4.08 -1.21 3.34
N ALA A 112 -5.25 -0.89 2.77
CA ALA A 112 -5.69 -1.49 1.53
C ALA A 112 -5.55 -0.48 0.38
N MET A 113 -4.98 -0.92 -0.73
CA MET A 113 -4.67 -0.05 -1.87
C MET A 113 -4.82 -0.77 -3.21
N ARG A 114 -4.86 -0.01 -4.30
CA ARG A 114 -4.95 -0.51 -5.67
C ARG A 114 -3.91 -1.60 -5.94
N TYR A 115 -4.37 -2.75 -6.45
CA TYR A 115 -3.47 -3.77 -6.95
C TYR A 115 -2.90 -3.34 -8.32
N LEU A 116 -1.57 -3.15 -8.37
CA LEU A 116 -0.83 -2.98 -9.62
C LEU A 116 -0.73 -4.35 -10.33
N LYS A 117 -1.76 -4.66 -11.11
CA LYS A 117 -1.93 -5.95 -11.80
C LYS A 117 -0.76 -6.26 -12.76
N PRO A 118 -0.51 -7.55 -13.08
CA PRO A 118 0.43 -7.92 -14.14
C PRO A 118 0.13 -7.13 -15.43
N PRO A 119 1.16 -6.67 -16.16
CA PRO A 119 2.56 -7.06 -16.06
C PRO A 119 3.42 -6.19 -15.10
N HIS A 120 2.84 -5.44 -14.17
CA HIS A 120 3.64 -4.62 -13.24
C HIS A 120 4.65 -5.47 -12.45
N ILE A 121 5.90 -5.00 -12.44
CA ILE A 121 7.00 -5.56 -11.66
C ILE A 121 7.74 -4.43 -10.93
N ILE A 122 8.48 -4.79 -9.88
CA ILE A 122 9.41 -3.84 -9.25
C ILE A 122 10.47 -3.45 -10.27
N LEU A 123 10.66 -2.13 -10.47
CA LEU A 123 11.61 -1.57 -11.44
C LEU A 123 13.01 -2.21 -11.38
N ARG A 124 13.52 -2.46 -10.17
CA ARG A 124 14.81 -3.14 -9.96
C ARG A 124 14.89 -4.48 -10.70
N LYS A 125 13.83 -5.30 -10.68
CA LYS A 125 13.81 -6.60 -11.36
C LYS A 125 13.92 -6.43 -12.87
N GLY A 126 13.21 -5.44 -13.43
CA GLY A 126 13.30 -5.11 -14.86
C GLY A 126 14.68 -4.61 -15.27
N LEU A 127 15.28 -3.72 -14.49
CA LEU A 127 16.62 -3.19 -14.76
C LEU A 127 17.69 -4.30 -14.74
N VAL A 128 17.60 -5.26 -13.81
CA VAL A 128 18.54 -6.38 -13.72
C VAL A 128 18.54 -7.25 -14.99
N VAL A 129 17.39 -7.41 -15.64
CA VAL A 129 17.25 -8.19 -16.87
C VAL A 129 17.33 -7.32 -18.14
N GLY A 130 17.72 -6.05 -18.02
CA GLY A 130 17.94 -5.16 -19.16
C GLY A 130 16.67 -4.67 -19.85
N VAL A 131 15.53 -4.63 -19.16
CA VAL A 131 14.30 -4.05 -19.74
C VAL A 131 14.43 -2.52 -19.80
N GLU A 132 14.21 -1.97 -20.99
CA GLU A 132 14.09 -0.53 -21.18
C GLU A 132 12.69 -0.03 -20.85
N TYR A 133 12.61 1.12 -20.17
CA TYR A 133 11.36 1.78 -19.80
C TYR A 133 11.34 3.19 -20.38
N PRO A 134 10.83 3.38 -21.63
CA PRO A 134 10.94 4.65 -22.35
C PRO A 134 10.36 5.86 -21.61
N LEU A 135 9.32 5.64 -20.81
CA LEU A 135 8.62 6.69 -20.07
C LEU A 135 9.13 6.88 -18.62
N LEU A 136 10.14 6.11 -18.18
CA LEU A 136 10.57 6.12 -16.78
C LEU A 136 11.07 7.51 -16.34
N ALA A 137 11.87 8.17 -17.17
CA ALA A 137 12.40 9.49 -16.87
C ALA A 137 11.27 10.54 -16.75
N GLU A 138 10.34 10.54 -17.70
CA GLU A 138 9.20 11.45 -17.72
C GLU A 138 8.28 11.24 -16.50
N HIS A 139 7.88 10.01 -16.24
CA HIS A 139 6.99 9.67 -15.11
C HIS A 139 7.64 10.01 -13.76
N MET A 140 8.90 9.63 -13.56
CA MET A 140 9.59 9.88 -12.30
C MET A 140 9.89 11.37 -12.09
N SER A 141 10.25 12.10 -13.15
CA SER A 141 10.45 13.54 -13.06
C SER A 141 9.17 14.26 -12.66
N THR A 142 8.03 13.86 -13.22
CA THR A 142 6.70 14.40 -12.90
C THR A 142 6.33 14.10 -11.44
N TYR A 143 6.47 12.85 -11.02
CA TYR A 143 6.21 12.45 -9.63
C TYR A 143 7.06 13.29 -8.66
N MET A 144 8.39 13.30 -8.86
CA MET A 144 9.31 14.01 -7.97
C MET A 144 9.03 15.51 -7.92
N ALA A 145 8.87 16.17 -9.08
CA ALA A 145 8.62 17.60 -9.14
C ALA A 145 7.34 17.96 -8.39
N ARG A 146 6.23 17.26 -8.66
CA ARG A 146 4.94 17.54 -8.02
C ARG A 146 4.98 17.27 -6.52
N THR A 147 5.46 16.10 -6.10
CA THR A 147 5.42 15.74 -4.67
C THR A 147 6.35 16.59 -3.83
N LEU A 148 7.55 16.93 -4.34
CA LEU A 148 8.51 17.72 -3.58
C LEU A 148 8.13 19.21 -3.57
N PHE A 149 7.70 19.76 -4.71
CA PHE A 149 7.37 21.18 -4.80
C PHE A 149 6.15 21.54 -3.96
N TYR A 150 5.02 20.84 -4.16
CA TYR A 150 3.76 21.16 -3.48
C TYR A 150 3.71 20.79 -2.00
N THR A 151 4.76 20.14 -1.48
CA THR A 151 4.94 19.90 -0.03
C THR A 151 6.05 20.75 0.58
N SER A 152 6.70 21.62 -0.21
CA SER A 152 7.75 22.51 0.27
C SER A 152 7.22 23.89 0.69
N LEU A 153 8.05 24.65 1.41
CA LEU A 153 7.81 26.06 1.73
C LEU A 153 7.82 27.00 0.51
N LEU A 154 8.19 26.51 -0.68
CA LEU A 154 8.03 27.28 -1.92
C LEU A 154 6.56 27.42 -2.33
N TYR A 155 5.70 26.52 -1.84
CA TYR A 155 4.27 26.50 -2.14
C TYR A 155 3.42 26.69 -0.88
N LEU A 156 3.74 25.97 0.20
CA LEU A 156 2.96 25.99 1.44
C LEU A 156 3.31 27.19 2.32
N SER A 157 2.32 27.71 3.04
CA SER A 157 2.59 28.58 4.18
C SER A 157 3.35 27.82 5.26
N THR A 158 4.06 28.54 6.15
CA THR A 158 4.74 27.91 7.29
C THR A 158 3.79 27.18 8.23
N THR A 159 2.53 27.64 8.32
CA THR A 159 1.49 26.98 9.12
C THR A 159 1.07 25.66 8.49
N ASP A 160 0.82 25.64 7.18
CA ASP A 160 0.41 24.44 6.46
C ASP A 160 1.53 23.41 6.43
N HIS A 161 2.78 23.85 6.20
CA HIS A 161 3.95 22.97 6.20
C HIS A 161 4.23 22.34 7.58
N LYS A 162 3.89 23.02 8.68
CA LYS A 162 4.06 22.46 10.03
C LYS A 162 3.01 21.39 10.38
N SER A 163 1.83 21.49 9.77
CA SER A 163 0.71 20.57 9.99
C SER A 163 0.68 19.38 9.03
N ALA A 164 1.46 19.44 7.95
CA ALA A 164 1.64 18.36 6.96
C ALA A 164 2.60 17.28 7.45
#